data_AF-A0A8H7RLW9-F1
#
_entry.id   AF-A0A8H7RLW9-F1
#
_cell.length_a   1.000
_cell.length_b   1.000
_cell.length_c   1.000
_cell.angle_alpha   90.00
_cell.angle_beta   90.00
_cell.angle_gamma   90.00
#
_symmetry.space_group_name_H-M   'P 1'
#
loop_
_entity.id
_entity.type
_entity.pdbx_description
1 polymer ?
#
loop_
_entity_poly.entity_id
_entity_poly.type
_entity_poly.pdbx_seq_one_letter_code
_entity_poly.pdbx_strand_id
1 'polypeptide(L)'
;MIQTLRFGQRAFLTRPFANYYNRQFVSASVRPSQRTLFTVQPRKHLLLRSEAKPTNNQAHDILKSIEEKQALDKKNAASKIQKSQQKKTMWQKVKTEALHYWHGTKLLGLEVRISSRLTWKMLQGTKLSRRENRQLRRTTSDIVRLVPFAVFLIVPFMELLLPVALKLFPNMLPSTFENKKVQDEKKRKLLNVRLDMARFLQETIAESESSASNSNDDMTAGQEFVQFFRKVRMTGEQASTDDLLKIASKFEEELTLDNLSRPQLVSICRYMNINAFGTDNFLRFQIRNRMNQLKQDDKVIQQEGIDHLTTAELNAACAARGIRTLGNTSKRLRDELAQWLDLHLEHHVPSTLLILSRAFSFTDRMTPEDALRATFNSLPDNLVNEAELKVLQTIGASTYKQKLDVLEQQEELIEDETEQEEKEEKARREEQEESEGAERLKKEEQSDQDNLSEQQQSDLHDALNELRSKVDGLEQRAKLNEIKFHYQDYRDLIEELKAATHNKPNVATLRLGKRLEKMLQTIDKELDSLEKSS
;
A
#
# COMPACT_ATOMS: atom_id res chain seq x y z
N MET A 1 83.69 -27.99 7.36
CA MET A 1 84.56 -26.86 6.96
C MET A 1 83.72 -25.58 6.94
N ILE A 2 84.32 -24.43 7.28
CA ILE A 2 84.05 -23.05 6.75
C ILE A 2 82.55 -22.65 6.65
N GLN A 3 81.96 -21.81 7.52
CA GLN A 3 82.13 -20.34 7.70
C GLN A 3 81.66 -19.50 6.48
N THR A 4 81.27 -18.21 6.51
CA THR A 4 80.74 -17.17 7.45
C THR A 4 80.30 -15.96 6.55
N LEU A 5 79.75 -14.78 6.93
CA LEU A 5 79.37 -14.05 8.16
C LEU A 5 77.91 -13.47 7.94
N ARG A 6 77.30 -12.42 8.54
CA ARG A 6 77.53 -11.51 9.71
C ARG A 6 76.19 -10.84 10.14
N PHE A 7 76.03 -10.58 11.45
CA PHE A 7 75.44 -9.42 12.18
C PHE A 7 74.44 -8.42 11.51
N GLY A 8 73.52 -7.80 12.26
CA GLY A 8 73.35 -7.82 13.72
C GLY A 8 72.25 -6.89 14.29
N GLN A 9 72.21 -6.76 15.62
CA GLN A 9 71.10 -6.17 16.41
C GLN A 9 71.24 -4.66 16.69
N ARG A 10 70.10 -3.98 16.91
CA ARG A 10 69.86 -2.85 17.84
C ARG A 10 68.33 -2.80 18.10
N ALA A 11 67.74 -2.78 19.29
CA ALA A 11 68.05 -2.31 20.66
C ALA A 11 67.20 -1.09 21.04
N PHE A 12 66.43 -1.26 22.14
CA PHE A 12 65.70 -0.30 22.99
C PHE A 12 65.85 1.21 22.77
N LEU A 13 64.76 1.97 23.00
CA LEU A 13 64.58 2.78 24.22
C LEU A 13 63.14 3.32 24.39
N THR A 14 62.82 3.89 25.56
CA THR A 14 61.49 4.42 25.94
C THR A 14 61.60 5.75 26.71
N ARG A 15 60.46 6.46 26.90
CA ARG A 15 60.28 7.71 27.69
C ARG A 15 60.86 9.00 27.05
N PRO A 16 60.57 10.24 27.53
CA PRO A 16 59.74 10.63 28.70
C PRO A 16 58.66 11.72 28.44
N PHE A 17 57.91 12.03 29.52
CA PHE A 17 57.15 13.29 29.70
C PHE A 17 58.09 14.50 29.93
N ALA A 18 57.71 15.71 29.49
CA ALA A 18 58.09 16.98 30.10
C ALA A 18 57.17 18.14 29.68
N ASN A 19 56.95 19.12 30.57
CA ASN A 19 56.16 20.34 30.35
C ASN A 19 56.94 21.43 29.60
N TYR A 20 56.26 22.46 29.07
CA TYR A 20 56.62 23.87 29.35
C TYR A 20 55.41 24.83 29.24
N TYR A 21 55.53 26.00 29.87
CA TYR A 21 54.49 27.02 30.11
C TYR A 21 54.53 28.21 29.12
N ASN A 22 53.51 29.08 29.20
CA ASN A 22 53.33 30.36 28.47
C ASN A 22 53.08 30.22 26.96
N ARG A 23 52.28 31.07 26.29
CA ARG A 23 51.62 32.37 26.62
C ARG A 23 50.33 32.47 25.77
N GLN A 24 49.35 33.37 25.95
CA GLN A 24 49.17 34.54 26.83
C GLN A 24 47.64 34.80 27.02
N PHE A 25 47.21 35.50 28.07
CA PHE A 25 45.83 36.01 28.18
C PHE A 25 45.60 37.26 27.32
N VAL A 26 44.42 37.34 26.69
CA VAL A 26 43.83 38.59 26.16
C VAL A 26 42.38 38.68 26.65
N SER A 27 42.10 39.69 27.46
CA SER A 27 40.78 39.93 28.05
C SER A 27 39.86 40.68 27.09
N ALA A 28 38.81 40.02 26.59
CA ALA A 28 37.69 40.68 25.90
C ALA A 28 36.45 40.66 26.80
N SER A 29 35.92 41.82 27.17
CA SER A 29 34.83 41.90 28.15
C SER A 29 33.49 41.43 27.56
N VAL A 30 32.96 40.32 28.07
CA VAL A 30 31.59 39.90 27.77
C VAL A 30 30.63 40.83 28.52
N ARG A 31 29.93 41.71 27.79
CA ARG A 31 28.82 42.48 28.36
C ARG A 31 27.63 41.54 28.59
N PRO A 32 26.90 41.64 29.72
CA PRO A 32 25.69 40.86 29.93
C PRO A 32 24.56 41.38 29.03
N SER A 33 24.38 40.74 27.86
CA SER A 33 23.20 40.98 27.03
C SER A 33 21.97 40.46 27.76
N GLN A 34 20.95 41.30 27.89
CA GLN A 34 19.78 41.04 28.72
C GLN A 34 18.99 39.83 28.19
N ARG A 35 18.75 38.83 29.05
CA ARG A 35 17.77 37.77 28.77
C ARG A 35 16.36 38.37 28.86
N THR A 36 15.81 38.80 27.73
CA THR A 36 14.39 39.15 27.62
C THR A 36 13.54 37.88 27.78
N LEU A 37 13.11 37.60 29.01
CA LEU A 37 12.11 36.57 29.29
C LEU A 37 10.80 36.96 28.61
N PHE A 38 10.45 36.28 27.51
CA PHE A 38 9.12 36.41 26.91
C PHE A 38 8.10 35.64 27.75
N THR A 39 7.66 36.28 28.84
CA THR A 39 6.56 35.80 29.68
C THR A 39 5.26 35.83 28.88
N VAL A 40 4.89 34.71 28.28
CA VAL A 40 3.64 34.58 27.51
C VAL A 40 2.45 34.62 28.47
N GLN A 41 1.88 35.80 28.67
CA GLN A 41 0.63 35.95 29.41
C GLN A 41 -0.54 35.35 28.61
N PRO A 42 -1.44 34.57 29.24
CA PRO A 42 -2.63 34.05 28.57
C PRO A 42 -3.62 35.18 28.31
N ARG A 43 -3.69 35.66 27.06
CA ARG A 43 -4.73 36.61 26.63
C ARG A 43 -6.11 35.95 26.69
N LYS A 44 -6.88 36.31 27.71
CA LYS A 44 -8.32 36.04 27.79
C LYS A 44 -9.01 36.74 26.61
N HIS A 45 -9.36 35.99 25.56
CA HIS A 45 -10.23 36.51 24.51
C HIS A 45 -11.66 36.65 25.04
N LEU A 46 -12.17 37.88 25.04
CA LEU A 46 -13.50 38.19 25.54
C LEU A 46 -14.55 37.68 24.54
N LEU A 47 -15.23 36.57 24.88
CA LEU A 47 -16.34 36.06 24.09
C LEU A 47 -17.58 36.93 24.30
N LEU A 48 -17.84 37.87 23.37
CA LEU A 48 -19.18 38.47 23.24
C LEU A 48 -20.16 37.41 22.72
N ARG A 49 -20.83 36.73 23.66
CA ARG A 49 -21.94 35.82 23.41
C ARG A 49 -23.17 36.63 22.94
N SER A 50 -23.26 36.87 21.63
CA SER A 50 -24.48 37.40 21.01
C SER A 50 -25.56 36.32 20.96
N GLU A 51 -26.50 36.35 21.91
CA GLU A 51 -27.65 35.43 21.90
C GLU A 51 -28.67 35.82 20.82
N ALA A 52 -28.46 35.29 19.61
CA ALA A 52 -29.44 35.32 18.53
C ALA A 52 -29.61 33.91 17.97
N LYS A 53 -30.71 33.23 18.33
CA LYS A 53 -31.08 31.94 17.73
C LYS A 53 -31.53 32.19 16.28
N PRO A 54 -30.88 31.62 15.26
CA PRO A 54 -31.35 31.77 13.89
C PRO A 54 -32.67 30.99 13.71
N THR A 55 -33.69 31.66 13.16
CA THR A 55 -34.95 30.99 12.79
C THR A 55 -34.73 30.13 11.53
N ASN A 56 -35.39 28.97 11.51
CA ASN A 56 -35.02 27.81 10.68
C ASN A 56 -34.99 28.07 9.14
N ASN A 57 -35.64 29.13 8.67
CA ASN A 57 -35.78 29.40 7.23
C ASN A 57 -34.54 30.06 6.62
N GLN A 58 -33.78 30.88 7.36
CA GLN A 58 -32.63 31.60 6.80
C GLN A 58 -31.44 30.69 6.48
N ALA A 59 -31.28 29.56 7.20
CA ALA A 59 -30.23 28.59 6.92
C ALA A 59 -30.42 27.90 5.56
N HIS A 60 -31.67 27.61 5.18
CA HIS A 60 -32.00 26.97 3.91
C HIS A 60 -31.71 27.88 2.71
N ASP A 61 -32.08 29.17 2.78
CA ASP A 61 -31.80 30.12 1.68
C ASP A 61 -30.29 30.38 1.53
N ILE A 62 -29.54 30.43 2.63
CA ILE A 62 -28.08 30.53 2.58
C ILE A 62 -27.47 29.30 1.90
N LEU A 63 -27.85 28.08 2.32
CA LEU A 63 -27.40 26.83 1.69
C LEU A 63 -27.74 26.79 0.20
N LYS A 64 -28.98 27.10 -0.18
CA LYS A 64 -29.44 27.12 -1.56
C LYS A 64 -28.66 28.13 -2.42
N SER A 65 -28.38 29.32 -1.88
CA SER A 65 -27.55 30.33 -2.56
C SER A 65 -26.08 29.89 -2.71
N ILE A 66 -25.57 29.01 -1.82
CA ILE A 66 -24.24 28.42 -1.91
C ILE A 66 -24.22 27.31 -2.96
N GLU A 67 -25.25 26.46 -3.00
CA GLU A 67 -25.41 25.41 -4.02
C GLU A 67 -25.56 26.00 -5.42
N GLU A 68 -26.36 27.05 -5.59
CA GLU A 68 -26.53 27.77 -6.87
C GLU A 68 -25.23 28.42 -7.34
N LYS A 69 -24.46 29.05 -6.43
CA LYS A 69 -23.12 29.59 -6.75
C LYS A 69 -22.15 28.47 -7.14
N GLN A 70 -22.10 27.38 -6.39
CA GLN A 70 -21.27 26.21 -6.74
C GLN A 70 -21.70 25.56 -8.06
N ALA A 71 -22.99 25.58 -8.41
CA ALA A 71 -23.51 25.10 -9.69
C ALA A 71 -23.13 26.03 -10.85
N LEU A 72 -23.16 27.35 -10.64
CA LEU A 72 -22.63 28.33 -11.59
C LEU A 72 -21.13 28.14 -11.79
N ASP A 73 -20.35 28.02 -10.72
CA ASP A 73 -18.90 27.83 -10.80
C ASP A 73 -18.51 26.50 -11.46
N LYS A 74 -19.27 25.42 -11.21
CA LYS A 74 -19.12 24.15 -11.95
C LYS A 74 -19.44 24.31 -13.44
N LYS A 75 -20.50 25.05 -13.82
CA LYS A 75 -20.81 25.37 -15.24
C LYS A 75 -19.75 26.27 -15.89
N ASN A 76 -19.21 27.24 -15.15
CA ASN A 76 -18.17 28.17 -15.61
C ASN A 76 -16.81 27.48 -15.76
N ALA A 77 -16.49 26.53 -14.86
CA ALA A 77 -15.33 25.65 -14.99
C ALA A 77 -15.49 24.69 -16.19
N ALA A 78 -16.65 24.05 -16.35
CA ALA A 78 -16.93 23.15 -17.47
C ALA A 78 -16.83 23.86 -18.83
N SER A 79 -17.39 25.07 -18.96
CA SER A 79 -17.30 25.85 -20.20
C SER A 79 -15.88 26.39 -20.49
N LYS A 80 -15.08 26.72 -19.47
CA LYS A 80 -13.63 26.98 -19.64
C LYS A 80 -12.87 25.73 -20.09
N ILE A 81 -13.18 24.56 -19.54
CA ILE A 81 -12.57 23.29 -19.95
C ILE A 81 -12.91 22.97 -21.42
N GLN A 82 -14.18 23.06 -21.82
CA GLN A 82 -14.60 22.85 -23.21
C GLN A 82 -13.92 23.82 -24.19
N LYS A 83 -13.83 25.12 -23.86
CA LYS A 83 -13.13 26.10 -24.71
C LYS A 83 -11.62 25.88 -24.83
N SER A 84 -11.00 25.09 -23.94
CA SER A 84 -9.58 24.72 -24.04
C SER A 84 -9.29 23.53 -24.98
N GLN A 85 -10.32 22.75 -25.37
CA GLN A 85 -10.18 21.56 -26.20
C GLN A 85 -10.25 21.86 -27.72
N GLN A 86 -9.52 22.88 -28.17
CA GLN A 86 -9.16 22.95 -29.59
C GLN A 86 -8.36 21.70 -29.95
N LYS A 87 -8.86 20.89 -30.88
CA LYS A 87 -8.22 19.64 -31.32
C LYS A 87 -6.89 19.98 -32.00
N LYS A 88 -5.79 19.94 -31.24
CA LYS A 88 -4.41 20.09 -31.75
C LYS A 88 -4.25 19.28 -33.03
N THR A 89 -3.79 19.93 -34.10
CA THR A 89 -3.50 19.29 -35.39
C THR A 89 -2.56 18.10 -35.18
N MET A 90 -2.64 17.04 -35.98
CA MET A 90 -1.76 15.87 -35.80
C MET A 90 -0.27 16.26 -35.77
N TRP A 91 0.14 17.18 -36.64
CA TRP A 91 1.48 17.78 -36.62
C TRP A 91 1.84 18.52 -35.32
N GLN A 92 0.89 19.22 -34.70
CA GLN A 92 1.08 19.88 -33.40
C GLN A 92 1.24 18.86 -32.27
N LYS A 93 0.50 17.74 -32.30
CA LYS A 93 0.65 16.64 -31.33
C LYS A 93 2.05 16.03 -31.43
N VAL A 94 2.42 15.55 -32.63
CA VAL A 94 3.74 14.98 -32.95
C VAL A 94 4.87 15.93 -32.55
N LYS A 95 4.76 17.24 -32.87
CA LYS A 95 5.76 18.23 -32.43
C LYS A 95 5.82 18.37 -30.90
N THR A 96 4.70 18.37 -30.18
CA THR A 96 4.73 18.42 -28.71
C THR A 96 5.25 17.14 -28.06
N GLU A 97 5.00 15.97 -28.67
CA GLU A 97 5.48 14.67 -28.22
C GLU A 97 6.99 14.53 -28.48
N ALA A 98 7.46 14.85 -29.69
CA ALA A 98 8.90 14.87 -30.02
C ALA A 98 9.69 15.85 -29.13
N LEU A 99 9.15 17.04 -28.85
CA LEU A 99 9.75 17.98 -27.89
C LEU A 99 9.75 17.41 -26.46
N HIS A 100 8.69 16.71 -26.05
CA HIS A 100 8.64 16.04 -24.75
C HIS A 100 9.72 14.95 -24.63
N TYR A 101 9.90 14.11 -25.66
CA TYR A 101 10.98 13.12 -25.70
C TYR A 101 12.37 13.77 -25.68
N TRP A 102 12.61 14.84 -26.45
CA TRP A 102 13.87 15.59 -26.44
C TRP A 102 14.19 16.22 -25.07
N HIS A 103 13.19 16.76 -24.38
CA HIS A 103 13.37 17.26 -23.02
C HIS A 103 13.60 16.13 -22.01
N GLY A 104 12.94 14.98 -22.19
CA GLY A 104 13.13 13.78 -21.37
C GLY A 104 14.54 13.17 -21.51
N THR A 105 15.06 13.00 -22.72
CA THR A 105 16.43 12.49 -22.94
C THR A 105 17.49 13.45 -22.42
N LYS A 106 17.30 14.77 -22.59
CA LYS A 106 18.19 15.79 -22.00
C LYS A 106 18.17 15.77 -20.47
N LEU A 107 17.01 15.54 -19.84
CA LEU A 107 16.89 15.38 -18.40
C LEU A 107 17.64 14.11 -17.94
N LEU A 108 17.37 12.97 -18.56
CA LEU A 108 17.99 11.69 -18.22
C LEU A 108 19.52 11.73 -18.35
N GLY A 109 20.07 12.34 -19.40
CA GLY A 109 21.52 12.53 -19.54
C GLY A 109 22.15 13.39 -18.44
N LEU A 110 21.42 14.39 -17.93
CA LEU A 110 21.85 15.19 -16.76
C LEU A 110 21.78 14.37 -15.47
N GLU A 111 20.72 13.57 -15.28
CA GLU A 111 20.57 12.68 -14.12
C GLU A 111 21.64 11.58 -14.08
N VAL A 112 21.98 10.96 -15.22
CA VAL A 112 23.09 10.01 -15.35
C VAL A 112 24.42 10.66 -14.95
N ARG A 113 24.68 11.90 -15.40
CA ARG A 113 25.90 12.64 -15.05
C ARG A 113 25.99 13.00 -13.56
N ILE A 114 24.85 13.34 -12.92
CA ILE A 114 24.79 13.54 -11.47
C ILE A 114 25.04 12.20 -10.76
N SER A 115 24.38 11.13 -11.18
CA SER A 115 24.43 9.83 -10.52
C SER A 115 25.83 9.23 -10.58
N SER A 116 26.52 9.30 -11.72
CA SER A 116 27.93 8.91 -11.86
C SER A 116 28.83 9.65 -10.85
N ARG A 117 28.62 10.96 -10.63
CA ARG A 117 29.35 11.74 -9.62
C ARG A 117 29.03 11.27 -8.20
N LEU A 118 27.78 10.93 -7.90
CA LEU A 118 27.36 10.44 -6.58
C LEU A 118 27.87 9.03 -6.29
N THR A 119 27.92 8.15 -7.29
CA THR A 119 28.57 6.83 -7.19
C THR A 119 30.07 7.00 -6.92
N TRP A 120 30.77 7.89 -7.64
CA TRP A 120 32.17 8.22 -7.37
C TRP A 120 32.39 8.77 -5.95
N LYS A 121 31.52 9.69 -5.50
CA LYS A 121 31.53 10.26 -4.14
C LYS A 121 31.35 9.18 -3.06
N MET A 122 30.53 8.16 -3.33
CA MET A 122 30.32 7.00 -2.45
C MET A 122 31.50 6.03 -2.47
N LEU A 123 32.09 5.76 -3.64
CA LEU A 123 33.32 4.95 -3.78
C LEU A 123 34.53 5.57 -3.08
N GLN A 124 34.55 6.90 -2.95
CA GLN A 124 35.52 7.65 -2.14
C GLN A 124 35.25 7.58 -0.62
N GLY A 125 34.31 6.74 -0.17
CA GLY A 125 34.00 6.52 1.25
C GLY A 125 33.20 7.64 1.92
N THR A 126 32.81 8.70 1.21
CA THR A 126 32.05 9.80 1.80
C THR A 126 30.56 9.48 1.87
N LYS A 127 29.92 9.81 2.99
CA LYS A 127 28.47 9.58 3.18
C LYS A 127 27.67 10.53 2.29
N LEU A 128 26.66 9.99 1.60
CA LEU A 128 25.71 10.76 0.80
C LEU A 128 24.62 11.37 1.69
N SER A 129 24.26 12.64 1.42
CA SER A 129 23.05 13.27 1.98
C SER A 129 21.80 12.49 1.57
N ARG A 130 20.71 12.64 2.33
CA ARG A 130 19.38 12.11 1.99
C ARG A 130 18.96 12.46 0.56
N ARG A 131 19.28 13.68 0.13
CA ARG A 131 18.99 14.18 -1.23
C ARG A 131 19.77 13.42 -2.30
N GLU A 132 21.06 13.23 -2.07
CA GLU A 132 21.97 12.54 -2.98
C GLU A 132 21.59 11.06 -3.10
N ASN A 133 21.39 10.37 -1.98
CA ASN A 133 20.97 8.97 -1.94
C ASN A 133 19.60 8.77 -2.62
N ARG A 134 18.63 9.67 -2.38
CA ARG A 134 17.31 9.62 -3.03
C ARG A 134 17.38 9.88 -4.54
N GLN A 135 18.22 10.83 -5.00
CA GLN A 135 18.41 11.07 -6.43
C GLN A 135 19.10 9.88 -7.10
N LEU A 136 20.16 9.34 -6.50
CA LEU A 136 20.87 8.16 -6.99
C LEU A 136 19.91 6.96 -7.11
N ARG A 137 19.12 6.66 -6.06
CA ARG A 137 18.13 5.58 -6.10
C ARG A 137 17.05 5.77 -7.18
N ARG A 138 16.57 7.00 -7.40
CA ARG A 138 15.62 7.29 -8.50
C ARG A 138 16.27 6.98 -9.84
N THR A 139 17.38 7.63 -10.15
CA THR A 139 18.02 7.50 -11.46
C THR A 139 18.53 6.09 -11.72
N THR A 140 19.01 5.35 -10.71
CA THR A 140 19.30 3.91 -10.85
C THR A 140 18.04 3.10 -11.20
N SER A 141 16.89 3.37 -10.57
CA SER A 141 15.63 2.71 -10.94
C SER A 141 15.17 3.07 -12.36
N ASP A 142 15.36 4.32 -12.80
CA ASP A 142 14.97 4.76 -14.14
C ASP A 142 15.94 4.21 -15.22
N ILE A 143 17.23 4.06 -14.91
CA ILE A 143 18.22 3.36 -15.74
C ILE A 143 17.87 1.87 -15.87
N VAL A 144 17.59 1.17 -14.76
CA VAL A 144 17.25 -0.27 -14.78
C VAL A 144 15.98 -0.53 -15.60
N ARG A 145 14.99 0.38 -15.56
CA ARG A 145 13.81 0.34 -16.44
C ARG A 145 14.11 0.61 -17.91
N LEU A 146 15.12 1.42 -18.19
CA LEU A 146 15.55 1.73 -19.55
C LEU A 146 16.39 0.60 -20.18
N VAL A 147 17.03 -0.28 -19.40
CA VAL A 147 17.81 -1.41 -19.94
C VAL A 147 16.97 -2.34 -20.83
N PRO A 148 15.78 -2.82 -20.43
CA PRO A 148 14.87 -3.52 -21.35
C PRO A 148 14.52 -2.68 -22.59
N PHE A 149 14.21 -1.39 -22.42
CA PHE A 149 13.83 -0.49 -23.52
C PHE A 149 14.95 -0.32 -24.55
N ALA A 150 16.21 -0.33 -24.13
CA ALA A 150 17.37 -0.25 -25.02
C ALA A 150 17.49 -1.47 -25.96
N VAL A 151 17.05 -2.66 -25.55
CA VAL A 151 17.04 -3.85 -26.41
C VAL A 151 16.11 -3.67 -27.62
N PHE A 152 14.93 -3.07 -27.41
CA PHE A 152 13.97 -2.76 -28.48
C PHE A 152 14.48 -1.70 -29.49
N LEU A 153 15.50 -0.91 -29.12
CA LEU A 153 16.15 0.07 -30.00
C LEU A 153 17.37 -0.50 -30.75
N ILE A 154 18.04 -1.51 -30.19
CA ILE A 154 19.25 -2.12 -30.76
C ILE A 154 18.90 -3.24 -31.75
N VAL A 155 17.85 -4.01 -31.45
CA VAL A 155 17.41 -5.13 -32.31
C VAL A 155 16.37 -4.62 -33.30
N PRO A 156 16.57 -4.75 -34.63
CA PRO A 156 15.61 -4.28 -35.62
C PRO A 156 14.26 -5.00 -35.50
N PHE A 157 13.19 -4.32 -35.90
CA PHE A 157 11.79 -4.76 -35.81
C PHE A 157 11.21 -5.00 -34.40
N MET A 158 12.03 -5.09 -33.35
CA MET A 158 11.53 -5.27 -31.97
C MET A 158 10.62 -4.12 -31.50
N GLU A 159 10.76 -2.91 -32.04
CA GLU A 159 9.86 -1.78 -31.76
C GLU A 159 8.36 -2.14 -31.92
N LEU A 160 8.03 -3.04 -32.86
CA LEU A 160 6.68 -3.55 -33.10
C LEU A 160 6.08 -4.29 -31.89
N LEU A 161 6.92 -4.83 -30.98
CA LEU A 161 6.50 -5.48 -29.74
C LEU A 161 6.32 -4.51 -28.57
N LEU A 162 6.69 -3.22 -28.68
CA LEU A 162 6.49 -2.25 -27.60
C LEU A 162 5.03 -2.14 -27.11
N PRO A 163 3.98 -2.17 -27.96
CA PRO A 163 2.59 -2.18 -27.51
C PRO A 163 2.24 -3.42 -26.66
N VAL A 164 2.84 -4.58 -26.96
CA VAL A 164 2.66 -5.83 -26.23
C VAL A 164 3.43 -5.79 -24.91
N ALA A 165 4.70 -5.36 -24.95
CA ALA A 165 5.55 -5.20 -23.76
C ALA A 165 4.99 -4.17 -22.77
N LEU A 166 4.37 -3.07 -23.24
CA LEU A 166 3.70 -2.10 -22.37
C LEU A 166 2.38 -2.62 -21.77
N LYS A 167 1.72 -3.58 -22.42
CA LYS A 167 0.54 -4.27 -21.87
C LYS A 167 0.92 -5.29 -20.78
N LEU A 168 2.04 -5.99 -20.94
CA LEU A 168 2.61 -6.91 -19.95
C LEU A 168 3.28 -6.18 -18.78
N PHE A 169 4.02 -5.10 -19.04
CA PHE A 169 4.84 -4.40 -18.04
C PHE A 169 4.44 -2.91 -17.90
N PRO A 170 3.26 -2.59 -17.32
CA PRO A 170 2.72 -1.22 -17.25
C PRO A 170 3.51 -0.23 -16.39
N ASN A 171 4.57 -0.68 -15.69
CA ASN A 171 5.50 0.18 -14.94
C ASN A 171 6.92 0.24 -15.56
N MET A 172 7.13 -0.32 -16.77
CA MET A 172 8.42 -0.33 -17.49
C MET A 172 8.88 1.07 -17.93
N LEU A 173 7.97 2.03 -18.12
CA LEU A 173 8.35 3.39 -18.49
C LEU A 173 9.15 4.09 -17.37
N PRO A 174 10.28 4.76 -17.68
CA PRO A 174 10.96 5.65 -16.74
C PRO A 174 10.02 6.76 -16.22
N SER A 175 10.22 7.14 -14.96
CA SER A 175 9.36 8.09 -14.23
C SER A 175 9.26 9.48 -14.90
N THR A 176 10.25 9.83 -15.73
CA THR A 176 10.30 11.04 -16.57
C THR A 176 9.23 11.10 -17.66
N PHE A 177 8.62 9.98 -18.04
CA PHE A 177 7.59 9.91 -19.10
C PHE A 177 6.16 9.76 -18.56
N GLU A 178 5.97 9.71 -17.25
CA GLU A 178 4.65 9.51 -16.66
C GLU A 178 3.80 10.79 -16.63
N ASN A 179 2.58 10.70 -17.17
CA ASN A 179 1.64 11.82 -17.18
C ASN A 179 1.14 12.17 -15.75
N LYS A 180 1.10 13.47 -15.41
CA LYS A 180 0.61 13.97 -14.10
C LYS A 180 -0.74 13.37 -13.68
N LYS A 181 -1.67 13.16 -14.62
CA LYS A 181 -2.96 12.50 -14.37
C LYS A 181 -2.81 11.10 -13.79
N VAL A 182 -1.94 10.27 -14.38
CA VAL A 182 -1.66 8.91 -13.91
C VAL A 182 -1.06 8.92 -12.51
N GLN A 183 -0.18 9.89 -12.22
CA GLN A 183 0.35 10.08 -10.86
C GLN A 183 -0.73 10.49 -9.85
N ASP A 184 -1.65 11.36 -10.22
CA ASP A 184 -2.75 11.79 -9.35
C ASP A 184 -3.83 10.70 -9.19
N GLU A 185 -4.05 9.86 -10.20
CA GLU A 185 -4.87 8.66 -10.13
C GLU A 185 -4.23 7.58 -9.23
N LYS A 186 -2.92 7.34 -9.35
CA LYS A 186 -2.17 6.46 -8.44
C LYS A 186 -2.26 6.93 -6.98
N LYS A 187 -2.12 8.24 -6.72
CA LYS A 187 -2.33 8.84 -5.38
C LYS A 187 -3.76 8.59 -4.87
N ARG A 188 -4.79 8.80 -5.72
CA ARG A 188 -6.20 8.56 -5.34
C ARG A 188 -6.46 7.09 -5.01
N LYS A 189 -5.97 6.15 -5.82
CA LYS A 189 -6.08 4.71 -5.56
C LYS A 189 -5.45 4.33 -4.21
N LEU A 190 -4.24 4.82 -3.92
CA LEU A 190 -3.58 4.60 -2.62
C LEU A 190 -4.37 5.19 -1.44
N LEU A 191 -5.00 6.36 -1.61
CA LEU A 191 -5.83 6.95 -0.54
C LEU A 191 -7.09 6.15 -0.26
N ASN A 192 -7.75 5.61 -1.30
CA ASN A 192 -8.88 4.70 -1.11
C ASN A 192 -8.43 3.45 -0.35
N VAL A 193 -7.36 2.79 -0.81
CA VAL A 193 -6.75 1.63 -0.11
C VAL A 193 -6.43 1.96 1.36
N ARG A 194 -5.91 3.16 1.68
CA ARG A 194 -5.69 3.56 3.08
C ARG A 194 -6.96 3.78 3.89
N LEU A 195 -8.05 4.25 3.29
CA LEU A 195 -9.34 4.37 3.96
C LEU A 195 -9.98 2.99 4.20
N ASP A 196 -9.90 2.10 3.21
CA ASP A 196 -10.52 0.77 3.27
C ASP A 196 -9.75 -0.16 4.22
N MET A 197 -8.41 -0.06 4.30
CA MET A 197 -7.63 -0.78 5.32
C MET A 197 -7.75 -0.16 6.73
N ALA A 198 -7.94 1.16 6.84
CA ALA A 198 -8.24 1.77 8.14
C ALA A 198 -9.60 1.31 8.68
N ARG A 199 -10.63 1.21 7.83
CA ARG A 199 -11.93 0.61 8.17
C ARG A 199 -11.80 -0.85 8.57
N PHE A 200 -11.12 -1.68 7.77
CA PHE A 200 -10.93 -3.10 8.09
C PHE A 200 -10.30 -3.32 9.46
N LEU A 201 -9.27 -2.52 9.82
CA LEU A 201 -8.66 -2.58 11.15
C LEU A 201 -9.62 -2.10 12.25
N GLN A 202 -10.48 -1.10 12.00
CA GLN A 202 -11.54 -0.68 12.94
C GLN A 202 -12.62 -1.75 13.11
N GLU A 203 -13.01 -2.43 12.04
CA GLU A 203 -13.97 -3.54 12.03
C GLU A 203 -13.40 -4.75 12.78
N THR A 204 -12.11 -5.06 12.60
CA THR A 204 -11.41 -6.11 13.35
C THR A 204 -11.37 -5.83 14.86
N ILE A 205 -11.29 -4.55 15.30
CA ILE A 205 -11.44 -4.21 16.73
C ILE A 205 -12.85 -4.56 17.21
N ALA A 206 -13.88 -4.09 16.51
CA ALA A 206 -15.27 -4.30 16.94
C ALA A 206 -15.65 -5.79 17.00
N GLU A 207 -15.05 -6.62 16.15
CA GLU A 207 -15.16 -8.08 16.20
C GLU A 207 -14.35 -8.66 17.38
N SER A 208 -13.09 -8.24 17.57
CA SER A 208 -12.21 -8.73 18.65
C SER A 208 -12.68 -8.36 20.06
N GLU A 209 -13.31 -7.19 20.25
CA GLU A 209 -13.93 -6.79 21.52
C GLU A 209 -15.07 -7.73 21.96
N SER A 210 -15.58 -8.57 21.05
CA SER A 210 -16.58 -9.61 21.34
C SER A 210 -16.00 -10.85 22.06
N SER A 211 -14.68 -11.06 22.00
CA SER A 211 -14.05 -12.36 22.30
C SER A 211 -13.25 -12.40 23.61
N ALA A 212 -12.97 -11.26 24.24
CA ALA A 212 -12.18 -11.21 25.48
C ALA A 212 -13.01 -11.58 26.72
N SER A 213 -12.69 -12.70 27.38
CA SER A 213 -13.39 -13.12 28.61
C SER A 213 -12.50 -13.75 29.69
N ASN A 214 -12.49 -13.12 30.87
CA ASN A 214 -12.18 -13.66 32.21
C ASN A 214 -10.82 -14.36 32.46
N SER A 215 -9.94 -13.68 33.20
CA SER A 215 -9.12 -14.31 34.27
C SER A 215 -8.82 -13.31 35.40
N ASN A 216 -8.64 -13.82 36.64
CA ASN A 216 -8.57 -13.03 37.87
C ASN A 216 -7.13 -12.79 38.40
N ASP A 217 -7.05 -11.98 39.45
CA ASP A 217 -5.88 -11.31 40.04
C ASP A 217 -5.00 -12.20 40.96
N ASP A 218 -3.70 -11.89 41.04
CA ASP A 218 -2.83 -12.04 42.23
C ASP A 218 -1.52 -11.23 42.04
N MET A 219 -0.81 -10.85 43.11
CA MET A 219 -0.03 -9.59 43.17
C MET A 219 1.52 -9.71 43.25
N THR A 220 2.28 -8.86 42.52
CA THR A 220 3.70 -8.50 42.75
C THR A 220 4.19 -7.32 41.87
N ALA A 221 5.27 -6.64 42.28
CA ALA A 221 5.73 -5.37 41.68
C ALA A 221 6.16 -5.39 40.19
N GLY A 222 6.34 -6.57 39.56
CA GLY A 222 6.53 -6.65 38.10
C GLY A 222 5.25 -6.36 37.30
N GLN A 223 4.10 -6.36 37.97
CA GLN A 223 2.79 -6.29 37.34
C GLN A 223 2.26 -4.86 37.17
N GLU A 224 2.99 -3.80 37.52
CA GLU A 224 2.52 -2.43 37.26
C GLU A 224 2.25 -2.23 35.75
N PHE A 225 3.12 -2.76 34.89
CA PHE A 225 2.91 -2.85 33.44
C PHE A 225 1.66 -3.68 33.08
N VAL A 226 1.50 -4.86 33.69
CA VAL A 226 0.42 -5.82 33.39
C VAL A 226 -0.95 -5.30 33.81
N GLN A 227 -1.08 -4.85 35.06
CA GLN A 227 -2.30 -4.26 35.59
C GLN A 227 -2.66 -2.98 34.84
N PHE A 228 -1.69 -2.15 34.46
CA PHE A 228 -1.95 -0.94 33.69
C PHE A 228 -2.41 -1.26 32.26
N PHE A 229 -1.76 -2.21 31.56
CA PHE A 229 -2.22 -2.69 30.25
C PHE A 229 -3.63 -3.29 30.32
N ARG A 230 -3.89 -4.16 31.32
CA ARG A 230 -5.22 -4.71 31.58
C ARG A 230 -6.24 -3.61 31.91
N LYS A 231 -5.89 -2.54 32.64
CA LYS A 231 -6.79 -1.39 32.89
C LYS A 231 -7.10 -0.58 31.62
N VAL A 232 -6.12 -0.40 30.73
CA VAL A 232 -6.34 0.26 29.42
C VAL A 232 -7.31 -0.56 28.56
N ARG A 233 -7.10 -1.88 28.45
CA ARG A 233 -7.93 -2.79 27.62
C ARG A 233 -9.31 -3.08 28.23
N MET A 234 -9.41 -3.29 29.56
CA MET A 234 -10.64 -3.74 30.24
C MET A 234 -11.53 -2.60 30.78
N THR A 235 -10.94 -1.60 31.43
CA THR A 235 -11.69 -0.50 32.09
C THR A 235 -11.74 0.78 31.26
N GLY A 236 -10.96 0.88 30.19
CA GLY A 236 -10.99 2.01 29.27
C GLY A 236 -10.62 3.35 29.93
N GLU A 237 -9.81 3.30 30.98
CA GLU A 237 -9.38 4.46 31.76
C GLU A 237 -8.45 5.38 30.94
N GLN A 238 -8.41 6.67 31.28
CA GLN A 238 -7.55 7.64 30.59
C GLN A 238 -6.11 7.54 31.12
N ALA A 239 -5.38 6.57 30.58
CA ALA A 239 -3.94 6.43 30.71
C ALA A 239 -3.19 7.72 30.35
N SER A 240 -2.14 8.06 31.10
CA SER A 240 -1.30 9.22 30.76
C SER A 240 -0.46 8.95 29.51
N THR A 241 -0.18 10.00 28.75
CA THR A 241 0.65 9.93 27.53
C THR A 241 2.01 9.29 27.81
N ASP A 242 2.67 9.70 28.91
CA ASP A 242 3.98 9.17 29.31
C ASP A 242 3.93 7.69 29.66
N ASP A 243 2.84 7.21 30.25
CA ASP A 243 2.67 5.81 30.63
C ASP A 243 2.32 4.93 29.41
N LEU A 244 1.52 5.43 28.46
CA LEU A 244 1.32 4.78 27.17
C LEU A 244 2.64 4.64 26.40
N LEU A 245 3.52 5.64 26.46
CA LEU A 245 4.85 5.58 25.83
C LEU A 245 5.78 4.59 26.55
N LYS A 246 5.73 4.50 27.89
CA LYS A 246 6.43 3.46 28.65
C LYS A 246 5.98 2.06 28.20
N ILE A 247 4.67 1.80 28.06
CA ILE A 247 4.18 0.53 27.47
C ILE A 247 4.74 0.34 26.06
N ALA A 248 4.56 1.32 25.18
CA ALA A 248 4.90 1.22 23.76
C ALA A 248 6.39 0.89 23.52
N SER A 249 7.27 1.38 24.40
CA SER A 249 8.71 1.08 24.38
C SER A 249 9.10 -0.35 24.78
N LYS A 250 8.16 -1.17 25.30
CA LYS A 250 8.40 -2.59 25.68
C LYS A 250 8.03 -3.58 24.59
N PHE A 251 7.21 -3.18 23.62
CA PHE A 251 6.94 -4.01 22.45
C PHE A 251 8.16 -3.97 21.52
N GLU A 252 8.68 -5.13 21.15
CA GLU A 252 9.76 -5.23 20.16
C GLU A 252 9.19 -5.23 18.74
N GLU A 253 9.90 -4.60 17.80
CA GLU A 253 9.44 -4.48 16.41
C GLU A 253 9.36 -5.83 15.67
N GLU A 254 10.11 -6.83 16.16
CA GLU A 254 10.08 -8.25 15.77
C GLU A 254 8.81 -8.94 16.30
N LEU A 255 8.69 -9.01 17.63
CA LEU A 255 7.54 -9.48 18.41
C LEU A 255 6.18 -9.02 17.85
N THR A 256 6.06 -7.74 17.48
CA THR A 256 4.82 -7.17 16.92
C THR A 256 4.44 -7.62 15.50
N LEU A 257 5.28 -8.39 14.81
CA LEU A 257 5.01 -8.85 13.42
C LEU A 257 4.75 -10.34 13.32
N ASP A 258 5.35 -11.15 14.20
CA ASP A 258 5.15 -12.60 14.16
C ASP A 258 3.74 -12.94 14.68
N ASN A 259 3.30 -12.31 15.78
CA ASN A 259 1.96 -12.45 16.35
C ASN A 259 0.81 -11.74 15.58
N LEU A 260 1.00 -11.30 14.33
CA LEU A 260 -0.07 -10.69 13.51
C LEU A 260 -0.59 -11.66 12.45
N SER A 261 -1.92 -11.70 12.28
CA SER A 261 -2.55 -12.61 11.32
C SER A 261 -2.39 -12.14 9.86
N ARG A 262 -2.48 -13.08 8.92
CA ARG A 262 -2.37 -12.84 7.47
C ARG A 262 -3.17 -11.65 6.95
N PRO A 263 -4.46 -11.44 7.32
CA PRO A 263 -5.22 -10.26 6.89
C PRO A 263 -4.63 -8.94 7.41
N GLN A 264 -4.06 -8.93 8.63
CA GLN A 264 -3.43 -7.76 9.23
C GLN A 264 -2.09 -7.44 8.53
N LEU A 265 -1.24 -8.45 8.29
CA LEU A 265 0.01 -8.31 7.53
C LEU A 265 -0.23 -7.77 6.12
N VAL A 266 -1.19 -8.35 5.40
CA VAL A 266 -1.63 -7.90 4.06
C VAL A 266 -2.13 -6.45 4.10
N SER A 267 -2.92 -6.08 5.13
CA SER A 267 -3.46 -4.72 5.29
C SER A 267 -2.38 -3.68 5.59
N ILE A 268 -1.39 -4.02 6.44
CA ILE A 268 -0.21 -3.19 6.73
C ILE A 268 0.60 -2.95 5.45
N CYS A 269 0.88 -4.00 4.66
CA CYS A 269 1.56 -3.87 3.37
C CYS A 269 0.80 -2.96 2.40
N ARG A 270 -0.52 -3.15 2.24
CA ARG A 270 -1.39 -2.31 1.39
C ARG A 270 -1.38 -0.84 1.84
N TYR A 271 -1.57 -0.56 3.12
CA TYR A 271 -1.53 0.79 3.69
C TYR A 271 -0.17 1.48 3.44
N MET A 272 0.93 0.74 3.57
CA MET A 272 2.28 1.24 3.29
C MET A 272 2.65 1.41 1.81
N ASN A 273 1.78 1.01 0.87
CA ASN A 273 2.11 0.91 -0.57
C ASN A 273 3.26 -0.09 -0.84
N ILE A 274 3.19 -1.26 -0.21
CA ILE A 274 4.00 -2.45 -0.50
C ILE A 274 3.12 -3.45 -1.28
N ASN A 275 3.71 -4.25 -2.16
CA ASN A 275 2.97 -5.30 -2.86
C ASN A 275 2.76 -6.51 -1.93
N ALA A 276 1.53 -6.66 -1.40
CA ALA A 276 1.18 -7.80 -0.56
C ALA A 276 0.97 -9.06 -1.43
N PHE A 277 2.02 -9.87 -1.58
CA PHE A 277 2.03 -11.17 -2.25
C PHE A 277 3.05 -12.11 -1.60
N GLY A 278 2.87 -13.42 -1.75
CA GLY A 278 3.70 -14.47 -1.15
C GLY A 278 3.28 -14.84 0.29
N THR A 279 4.05 -15.74 0.90
CA THR A 279 3.81 -16.26 2.26
C THR A 279 3.94 -15.19 3.33
N ASP A 280 3.39 -15.47 4.51
CA ASP A 280 3.38 -14.58 5.66
C ASP A 280 4.78 -14.23 6.13
N ASN A 281 5.69 -15.21 6.13
CA ASN A 281 7.10 -14.98 6.42
C ASN A 281 7.77 -14.00 5.43
N PHE A 282 7.36 -14.02 4.16
CA PHE A 282 7.80 -13.02 3.17
C PHE A 282 7.13 -11.65 3.36
N LEU A 283 5.84 -11.59 3.73
CA LEU A 283 5.15 -10.34 4.10
C LEU A 283 5.80 -9.68 5.32
N ARG A 284 6.06 -10.44 6.40
CA ARG A 284 6.79 -9.99 7.58
C ARG A 284 8.19 -9.49 7.21
N PHE A 285 8.93 -10.21 6.37
CA PHE A 285 10.24 -9.75 5.87
C PHE A 285 10.13 -8.41 5.11
N GLN A 286 9.13 -8.23 4.23
CA GLN A 286 8.92 -6.96 3.54
C GLN A 286 8.64 -5.81 4.52
N ILE A 287 7.83 -6.05 5.57
CA ILE A 287 7.52 -5.07 6.61
C ILE A 287 8.77 -4.76 7.46
N ARG A 288 9.50 -5.77 7.96
CA ARG A 288 10.78 -5.64 8.68
C ARG A 288 11.80 -4.80 7.88
N ASN A 289 11.95 -5.08 6.58
CA ASN A 289 12.82 -4.33 5.67
C ASN A 289 12.35 -2.87 5.52
N ARG A 290 11.03 -2.66 5.39
CA ARG A 290 10.43 -1.31 5.32
C ARG A 290 10.64 -0.50 6.60
N MET A 291 10.50 -1.11 7.79
CA MET A 291 10.74 -0.45 9.07
C MET A 291 12.20 -0.04 9.21
N ASN A 292 13.14 -0.93 8.86
CA ASN A 292 14.57 -0.62 8.84
C ASN A 292 14.91 0.54 7.88
N GLN A 293 14.25 0.63 6.72
CA GLN A 293 14.39 1.78 5.82
C GLN A 293 13.84 3.08 6.41
N LEU A 294 12.72 3.03 7.15
CA LEU A 294 12.17 4.19 7.86
C LEU A 294 13.12 4.64 8.98
N LYS A 295 13.62 3.72 9.80
CA LYS A 295 14.59 3.93 10.88
C LYS A 295 15.90 4.57 10.39
N GLN A 296 16.32 4.24 9.18
CA GLN A 296 17.45 4.91 8.50
C GLN A 296 17.08 6.31 7.98
N ASP A 297 15.93 6.47 7.31
CA ASP A 297 15.44 7.78 6.83
C ASP A 297 15.16 8.75 7.98
N ASP A 298 14.66 8.27 9.12
CA ASP A 298 14.40 9.03 10.36
C ASP A 298 15.70 9.57 10.96
N LYS A 299 16.68 8.70 11.21
CA LYS A 299 18.00 9.12 11.74
C LYS A 299 18.68 10.16 10.84
N VAL A 300 18.50 10.08 9.52
CA VAL A 300 19.04 11.07 8.58
C VAL A 300 18.23 12.37 8.57
N ILE A 301 16.90 12.35 8.70
CA ILE A 301 16.10 13.59 8.85
C ILE A 301 16.46 14.30 10.15
N GLN A 302 16.66 13.58 11.25
CA GLN A 302 17.04 14.17 12.54
C GLN A 302 18.43 14.83 12.47
N GLN A 303 19.35 14.28 11.67
CA GLN A 303 20.68 14.86 11.43
C GLN A 303 20.67 16.04 10.43
N GLU A 304 19.82 16.01 9.39
CA GLU A 304 19.72 17.09 8.40
C GLU A 304 18.76 18.22 8.81
N GLY A 305 17.88 17.99 9.79
CA GLY A 305 16.87 18.92 10.30
C GLY A 305 15.59 18.96 9.45
N ILE A 306 14.43 18.83 10.10
CA ILE A 306 13.09 18.81 9.46
C ILE A 306 12.86 20.07 8.61
N ASP A 307 13.33 21.24 9.07
CA ASP A 307 13.09 22.51 8.38
C ASP A 307 13.81 22.65 7.03
N HIS A 308 14.83 21.83 6.77
CA HIS A 308 15.56 21.83 5.51
C HIS A 308 14.85 21.02 4.40
N LEU A 309 13.79 20.25 4.71
CA LEU A 309 13.00 19.50 3.73
C LEU A 309 12.13 20.42 2.88
N THR A 310 12.18 20.24 1.55
CA THR A 310 11.22 20.84 0.62
C THR A 310 9.83 20.25 0.81
N THR A 311 8.80 20.95 0.32
CA THR A 311 7.40 20.45 0.36
C THR A 311 7.22 19.10 -0.32
N ALA A 312 7.97 18.79 -1.38
CA ALA A 312 7.94 17.48 -2.04
C ALA A 312 8.61 16.39 -1.19
N GLU A 313 9.77 16.67 -0.58
CA GLU A 313 10.47 15.72 0.29
C GLU A 313 9.73 15.46 1.60
N LEU A 314 9.05 16.48 2.14
CA LEU A 314 8.19 16.42 3.31
C LEU A 314 6.97 15.54 3.02
N ASN A 315 6.22 15.81 1.94
CA ASN A 315 5.11 14.95 1.52
C ASN A 315 5.55 13.50 1.31
N ALA A 316 6.70 13.26 0.69
CA ALA A 316 7.25 11.91 0.54
C ALA A 316 7.63 11.27 1.90
N ALA A 317 8.18 12.04 2.85
CA ALA A 317 8.53 11.56 4.19
C ALA A 317 7.28 11.16 5.00
N CYS A 318 6.26 12.01 5.01
CA CYS A 318 4.99 11.77 5.69
C CYS A 318 4.24 10.59 5.07
N ALA A 319 4.06 10.57 3.74
CA ALA A 319 3.34 9.49 3.07
C ALA A 319 4.02 8.12 3.25
N ALA A 320 5.36 8.10 3.36
CA ALA A 320 6.14 6.90 3.65
C ALA A 320 5.90 6.31 5.06
N ARG A 321 5.42 7.12 6.00
CA ARG A 321 5.15 6.80 7.42
C ARG A 321 3.63 6.72 7.71
N GLY A 322 2.82 6.42 6.71
CA GLY A 322 1.34 6.41 6.80
C GLY A 322 0.69 7.80 6.78
N ILE A 323 1.29 8.79 7.44
CA ILE A 323 0.77 10.15 7.67
C ILE A 323 0.08 10.74 6.43
N ARG A 324 -1.17 11.18 6.64
CA ARG A 324 -2.05 11.77 5.63
C ARG A 324 -1.47 13.09 5.07
N THR A 325 -1.19 13.11 3.78
CA THR A 325 -0.62 14.28 3.08
C THR A 325 -1.65 15.18 2.42
N LEU A 326 -2.73 14.63 1.86
CA LEU A 326 -3.74 15.44 1.17
C LEU A 326 -4.66 16.18 2.15
N GLY A 327 -4.77 17.50 1.94
CA GLY A 327 -5.55 18.43 2.76
C GLY A 327 -4.75 19.11 3.87
N ASN A 328 -3.54 18.65 4.18
CA ASN A 328 -2.71 19.20 5.25
C ASN A 328 -1.76 20.30 4.76
N THR A 329 -1.53 21.30 5.61
CA THR A 329 -0.59 22.40 5.34
C THR A 329 0.86 21.94 5.54
N SER A 330 1.81 22.57 4.85
CA SER A 330 3.23 22.23 5.00
C SER A 330 3.77 22.44 6.42
N LYS A 331 3.17 23.35 7.22
CA LYS A 331 3.49 23.45 8.65
C LYS A 331 3.02 22.20 9.40
N ARG A 332 1.72 21.85 9.32
CA ARG A 332 1.19 20.66 10.01
C ARG A 332 1.96 19.39 9.63
N LEU A 333 2.38 19.24 8.37
CA LEU A 333 3.18 18.09 7.96
C LEU A 333 4.60 18.07 8.59
N ARG A 334 5.19 19.23 8.95
CA ARG A 334 6.41 19.28 9.78
C ARG A 334 6.10 18.93 11.22
N ASP A 335 5.02 19.48 11.79
CA ASP A 335 4.60 19.22 13.17
C ASP A 335 4.33 17.70 13.39
N GLU A 336 3.61 17.05 12.47
CA GLU A 336 3.31 15.60 12.51
C GLU A 336 4.55 14.72 12.25
N LEU A 337 5.51 15.18 11.44
CA LEU A 337 6.78 14.48 11.21
C LEU A 337 7.75 14.63 12.39
N ALA A 338 7.72 15.78 13.07
CA ALA A 338 8.47 15.98 14.31
C ALA A 338 7.96 15.03 15.39
N GLN A 339 6.64 14.94 15.58
CA GLN A 339 6.03 13.98 16.51
C GLN A 339 6.39 12.52 16.15
N TRP A 340 6.42 12.15 14.87
CA TRP A 340 6.89 10.81 14.46
C TRP A 340 8.34 10.55 14.88
N LEU A 341 9.24 11.51 14.62
CA LEU A 341 10.67 11.37 14.92
C LEU A 341 10.93 11.30 16.42
N ASP A 342 10.22 12.09 17.22
CA ASP A 342 10.24 12.09 18.68
C ASP A 342 9.82 10.72 19.25
N LEU A 343 8.65 10.22 18.82
CA LEU A 343 8.13 8.91 19.23
C LEU A 343 9.05 7.73 18.86
N HIS A 344 9.62 7.74 17.66
CA HIS A 344 10.47 6.64 17.18
C HIS A 344 11.93 6.72 17.67
N LEU A 345 12.53 7.91 17.73
CA LEU A 345 13.95 8.07 18.02
C LEU A 345 14.24 8.33 19.51
N GLU A 346 13.40 9.10 20.21
CA GLU A 346 13.59 9.43 21.64
C GLU A 346 12.85 8.44 22.53
N HIS A 347 11.55 8.21 22.27
CA HIS A 347 10.73 7.27 23.05
C HIS A 347 10.82 5.80 22.60
N HIS A 348 11.60 5.52 21.53
CA HIS A 348 11.89 4.18 21.01
C HIS A 348 10.65 3.32 20.65
N VAL A 349 9.51 3.93 20.33
CA VAL A 349 8.29 3.21 19.94
C VAL A 349 8.49 2.50 18.58
N PRO A 350 8.08 1.22 18.42
CA PRO A 350 8.15 0.51 17.14
C PRO A 350 7.43 1.25 16.00
N SER A 351 8.05 1.28 14.82
CA SER A 351 7.43 1.89 13.63
C SER A 351 6.21 1.10 13.16
N THR A 352 6.13 -0.21 13.45
CA THR A 352 4.95 -1.05 13.25
C THR A 352 3.73 -0.52 14.01
N LEU A 353 3.87 -0.34 15.32
CA LEU A 353 2.82 0.16 16.22
C LEU A 353 2.45 1.62 15.89
N LEU A 354 3.43 2.46 15.54
CA LEU A 354 3.17 3.81 15.05
C LEU A 354 2.38 3.81 13.72
N ILE A 355 2.62 2.86 12.81
CA ILE A 355 1.86 2.75 11.55
C ILE A 355 0.42 2.30 11.80
N LEU A 356 0.18 1.36 12.71
CA LEU A 356 -1.17 0.95 13.10
C LEU A 356 -1.94 2.11 13.73
N SER A 357 -1.35 2.83 14.68
CA SER A 357 -1.94 4.06 15.26
C SER A 357 -2.29 5.10 14.19
N ARG A 358 -1.41 5.33 13.21
CA ARG A 358 -1.68 6.25 12.09
C ARG A 358 -2.69 5.71 11.07
N ALA A 359 -3.02 4.42 11.08
CA ALA A 359 -4.13 3.87 10.32
C ALA A 359 -5.47 4.19 10.98
N PHE A 360 -5.60 3.98 12.30
CA PHE A 360 -6.80 4.37 13.07
C PHE A 360 -7.08 5.88 12.99
N SER A 361 -6.04 6.73 13.05
CA SER A 361 -6.17 8.18 12.89
C SER A 361 -6.43 8.66 11.45
N PHE A 362 -6.73 7.77 10.49
CA PHE A 362 -6.85 8.12 9.06
C PHE A 362 -8.29 8.45 8.64
N THR A 363 -9.26 7.73 9.23
CA THR A 363 -10.71 7.87 9.02
C THR A 363 -11.30 8.96 9.92
N ASP A 364 -11.08 8.85 11.23
CA ASP A 364 -11.61 9.76 12.25
C ASP A 364 -10.64 10.87 12.69
N ARG A 365 -11.20 11.90 13.34
CA ARG A 365 -10.43 12.96 14.03
C ARG A 365 -10.06 12.57 15.47
N MET A 366 -9.64 11.32 15.66
CA MET A 366 -9.10 10.85 16.94
C MET A 366 -7.85 11.66 17.33
N THR A 367 -7.59 11.80 18.63
CA THR A 367 -6.28 12.26 19.10
C THR A 367 -5.23 11.16 18.83
N PRO A 368 -3.92 11.48 18.79
CA PRO A 368 -2.89 10.44 18.70
C PRO A 368 -2.93 9.46 19.88
N GLU A 369 -3.45 9.89 21.04
CA GLU A 369 -3.59 9.09 22.26
C GLU A 369 -4.74 8.09 22.11
N ASP A 370 -5.92 8.54 21.66
CA ASP A 370 -7.05 7.65 21.31
C ASP A 370 -6.64 6.60 20.26
N ALA A 371 -5.85 7.01 19.26
CA ALA A 371 -5.40 6.13 18.19
C ALA A 371 -4.33 5.12 18.63
N LEU A 372 -3.43 5.48 19.55
CA LEU A 372 -2.53 4.54 20.22
C LEU A 372 -3.31 3.55 21.11
N ARG A 373 -4.29 4.03 21.87
CA ARG A 373 -5.18 3.19 22.69
C ARG A 373 -5.99 2.21 21.84
N ALA A 374 -6.59 2.65 20.74
CA ALA A 374 -7.27 1.79 19.78
C ALA A 374 -6.33 0.71 19.21
N THR A 375 -5.05 1.06 18.98
CA THR A 375 -4.03 0.08 18.58
C THR A 375 -3.76 -0.96 19.67
N PHE A 376 -3.65 -0.57 20.94
CA PHE A 376 -3.46 -1.51 22.05
C PHE A 376 -4.68 -2.43 22.28
N ASN A 377 -5.90 -1.92 22.07
CA ASN A 377 -7.10 -2.76 22.05
C ASN A 377 -7.13 -3.71 20.82
N SER A 378 -6.53 -3.33 19.69
CA SER A 378 -6.47 -4.16 18.47
C SER A 378 -5.36 -5.21 18.45
N LEU A 379 -4.48 -5.29 19.46
CA LEU A 379 -3.42 -6.30 19.49
C LEU A 379 -4.00 -7.68 19.88
N PRO A 380 -3.60 -8.78 19.21
CA PRO A 380 -3.97 -10.13 19.63
C PRO A 380 -3.45 -10.45 21.04
N ASP A 381 -4.18 -11.26 21.82
CA ASP A 381 -3.77 -11.58 23.20
C ASP A 381 -2.46 -12.38 23.25
N ASN A 382 -2.12 -13.20 22.26
CA ASN A 382 -0.83 -13.91 22.17
C ASN A 382 0.37 -12.93 22.19
N LEU A 383 0.25 -11.81 21.46
CA LEU A 383 1.24 -10.71 21.47
C LEU A 383 1.36 -10.05 22.84
N VAL A 384 0.24 -9.92 23.57
CA VAL A 384 0.21 -9.38 24.93
C VAL A 384 0.85 -10.35 25.92
N ASN A 385 0.56 -11.66 25.80
CA ASN A 385 1.10 -12.71 26.66
C ASN A 385 2.63 -12.83 26.48
N GLU A 386 3.14 -12.82 25.25
CA GLU A 386 4.59 -12.86 25.00
C GLU A 386 5.29 -11.57 25.49
N ALA A 387 4.66 -10.40 25.31
CA ALA A 387 5.18 -9.13 25.84
C ALA A 387 5.19 -9.09 27.39
N GLU A 388 4.10 -9.50 28.03
CA GLU A 388 4.01 -9.69 29.49
C GLU A 388 5.11 -10.65 29.96
N LEU A 389 5.27 -11.79 29.29
CA LEU A 389 6.27 -12.79 29.65
C LEU A 389 7.70 -12.25 29.51
N LYS A 390 8.04 -11.53 28.43
CA LYS A 390 9.37 -10.89 28.26
C LYS A 390 9.66 -9.86 29.35
N VAL A 391 8.67 -9.04 29.73
CA VAL A 391 8.80 -8.09 30.86
C VAL A 391 9.01 -8.84 32.18
N LEU A 392 8.20 -9.86 32.48
CA LEU A 392 8.34 -10.67 33.70
C LEU A 392 9.65 -11.45 33.75
N GLN A 393 10.16 -11.95 32.62
CA GLN A 393 11.48 -12.59 32.53
C GLN A 393 12.60 -11.60 32.84
N THR A 394 12.52 -10.38 32.30
CA THR A 394 13.50 -9.30 32.55
C THR A 394 13.56 -8.90 34.02
N ILE A 395 12.42 -8.99 34.74
CA ILE A 395 12.29 -8.69 36.16
C ILE A 395 12.62 -9.91 37.06
N GLY A 396 12.76 -11.11 36.47
CA GLY A 396 12.94 -12.36 37.21
C GLY A 396 11.66 -12.92 37.86
N ALA A 397 10.50 -12.34 37.55
CA ALA A 397 9.18 -12.69 38.10
C ALA A 397 8.36 -13.65 37.23
N SER A 398 8.90 -14.14 36.10
CA SER A 398 8.19 -15.03 35.18
C SER A 398 7.90 -16.41 35.78
N THR A 399 6.62 -16.79 35.88
CA THR A 399 6.21 -18.12 36.37
C THR A 399 6.45 -19.19 35.29
N TYR A 400 6.79 -20.42 35.69
CA TYR A 400 6.91 -21.54 34.74
C TYR A 400 5.62 -21.84 33.99
N LYS A 401 4.45 -21.65 34.62
CA LYS A 401 3.15 -21.76 33.94
C LYS A 401 3.02 -20.75 32.79
N GLN A 402 3.26 -19.47 33.05
CA GLN A 402 3.23 -18.42 32.01
C GLN A 402 4.22 -18.68 30.86
N LYS A 403 5.32 -19.41 31.11
CA LYS A 403 6.23 -19.88 30.05
C LYS A 403 5.66 -21.01 29.23
N LEU A 404 4.96 -21.96 29.86
CA LEU A 404 4.25 -23.04 29.19
C LEU A 404 3.12 -22.47 28.32
N ASP A 405 2.25 -21.65 28.92
CA ASP A 405 1.06 -21.05 28.28
C ASP A 405 1.43 -20.26 27.00
N VAL A 406 2.60 -19.60 26.97
CA VAL A 406 3.11 -18.88 25.78
C VAL A 406 3.83 -19.80 24.78
N LEU A 407 4.49 -20.87 25.22
CA LEU A 407 5.09 -21.85 24.32
C LEU A 407 4.02 -22.66 23.58
N GLU A 408 2.93 -23.01 24.24
CA GLU A 408 1.76 -23.67 23.64
C GLU A 408 1.11 -22.78 22.57
N GLN A 409 0.94 -21.47 22.85
CA GLN A 409 0.50 -20.47 21.85
C GLN A 409 1.48 -20.28 20.68
N GLN A 410 2.79 -20.49 20.90
CA GLN A 410 3.78 -20.45 19.81
C GLN A 410 3.81 -21.75 18.99
N GLU A 411 3.54 -22.90 19.60
CA GLU A 411 3.40 -24.18 18.89
C GLU A 411 2.14 -24.20 18.01
N GLU A 412 1.01 -23.71 18.52
CA GLU A 412 -0.23 -23.47 17.75
C GLU A 412 0.01 -22.56 16.54
N LEU A 413 0.65 -21.40 16.72
CA LEU A 413 0.99 -20.49 15.62
C LEU A 413 1.94 -21.09 14.57
N ILE A 414 2.84 -21.99 14.98
CA ILE A 414 3.75 -22.70 14.06
C ILE A 414 2.99 -23.77 13.26
N GLU A 415 2.08 -24.52 13.89
CA GLU A 415 1.22 -25.48 13.19
C GLU A 415 0.35 -24.77 12.14
N ASP A 416 -0.30 -23.67 12.53
CA ASP A 416 -1.15 -22.83 11.67
C ASP A 416 -0.39 -22.22 10.47
N GLU A 417 0.89 -21.86 10.65
CA GLU A 417 1.77 -21.41 9.56
C GLU A 417 2.22 -22.56 8.65
N THR A 418 2.62 -23.71 9.21
CA THR A 418 3.04 -24.86 8.39
C THR A 418 1.88 -25.42 7.56
N GLU A 419 0.67 -25.48 8.11
CA GLU A 419 -0.53 -25.80 7.35
C GLU A 419 -0.76 -24.81 6.19
N GLN A 420 -0.56 -23.51 6.42
CA GLN A 420 -0.72 -22.49 5.37
C GLN A 420 0.37 -22.55 4.30
N GLU A 421 1.63 -22.76 4.67
CA GLU A 421 2.72 -22.94 3.71
C GLU A 421 2.54 -24.24 2.89
N GLU A 422 2.07 -25.34 3.50
CA GLU A 422 1.67 -26.56 2.76
C GLU A 422 0.51 -26.32 1.79
N LYS A 423 -0.53 -25.57 2.20
CA LYS A 423 -1.68 -25.24 1.35
C LYS A 423 -1.25 -24.35 0.17
N GLU A 424 -0.40 -23.35 0.39
CA GLU A 424 0.17 -22.55 -0.70
C GLU A 424 1.13 -23.35 -1.61
N GLU A 425 1.89 -24.31 -1.08
CA GLU A 425 2.74 -25.18 -1.90
C GLU A 425 1.93 -26.12 -2.78
N LYS A 426 0.86 -26.74 -2.26
CA LYS A 426 -0.04 -27.61 -3.03
C LYS A 426 -0.68 -26.81 -4.18
N ALA A 427 -1.25 -25.64 -3.88
CA ALA A 427 -1.78 -24.74 -4.90
C ALA A 427 -0.73 -24.31 -5.94
N ARG A 428 0.52 -24.00 -5.53
CA ARG A 428 1.60 -23.68 -6.48
C ARG A 428 2.03 -24.84 -7.37
N ARG A 429 1.94 -26.08 -6.89
CA ARG A 429 2.21 -27.29 -7.69
C ARG A 429 1.06 -27.55 -8.67
N GLU A 430 -0.19 -27.40 -8.22
CA GLU A 430 -1.39 -27.48 -9.06
C GLU A 430 -1.38 -26.43 -10.19
N GLU A 431 -1.08 -25.16 -9.88
CA GLU A 431 -0.89 -24.10 -10.89
C GLU A 431 0.24 -24.42 -11.90
N GLN A 432 1.34 -25.04 -11.43
CA GLN A 432 2.45 -25.45 -12.30
C GLN A 432 2.05 -26.62 -13.21
N GLU A 433 1.44 -27.67 -12.67
CA GLU A 433 0.98 -28.84 -13.42
C GLU A 433 -0.11 -28.47 -14.45
N GLU A 434 -1.04 -27.58 -14.10
CA GLU A 434 -2.04 -27.04 -15.04
C GLU A 434 -1.36 -26.20 -16.15
N SER A 435 -0.37 -25.37 -15.80
CA SER A 435 0.37 -24.58 -16.79
C SER A 435 1.23 -25.45 -17.74
N GLU A 436 1.86 -26.51 -17.22
CA GLU A 436 2.60 -27.48 -18.03
C GLU A 436 1.67 -28.31 -18.91
N GLY A 437 0.52 -28.75 -18.39
CA GLY A 437 -0.52 -29.43 -19.18
C GLY A 437 -0.99 -28.54 -20.34
N ALA A 438 -1.27 -27.27 -20.06
CA ALA A 438 -1.64 -26.28 -21.07
C ALA A 438 -0.50 -25.91 -22.04
N GLU A 439 0.78 -26.18 -21.73
CA GLU A 439 1.88 -26.10 -22.69
C GLU A 439 2.07 -27.39 -23.50
N ARG A 440 1.81 -28.56 -22.92
CA ARG A 440 1.90 -29.86 -23.60
C ARG A 440 0.81 -29.99 -24.67
N LEU A 441 -0.44 -29.68 -24.31
CA LEU A 441 -1.58 -29.64 -25.25
C LEU A 441 -1.30 -28.73 -26.46
N LYS A 442 -0.74 -27.52 -26.24
CA LYS A 442 -0.39 -26.60 -27.34
C LYS A 442 0.74 -27.11 -28.24
N LYS A 443 1.64 -27.95 -27.71
CA LYS A 443 2.72 -28.59 -28.50
C LYS A 443 2.20 -29.77 -29.30
N GLU A 444 1.26 -30.53 -28.73
CA GLU A 444 0.54 -31.61 -29.41
C GLU A 444 -0.35 -31.07 -30.55
N GLU A 445 -1.16 -30.01 -30.29
CA GLU A 445 -1.92 -29.27 -31.31
C GLU A 445 -1.06 -28.74 -32.46
N GLN A 446 0.20 -28.35 -32.19
CA GLN A 446 1.15 -27.90 -33.21
C GLN A 446 1.77 -29.07 -33.98
N SER A 447 2.17 -30.15 -33.30
CA SER A 447 2.74 -31.33 -33.98
C SER A 447 1.74 -32.05 -34.90
N ASP A 448 0.44 -32.00 -34.59
CA ASP A 448 -0.59 -32.60 -35.44
C ASP A 448 -0.90 -31.75 -36.68
N GLN A 449 -0.67 -30.43 -36.65
CA GLN A 449 -0.79 -29.55 -37.82
C GLN A 449 0.38 -29.71 -38.80
N ASP A 450 1.61 -29.82 -38.30
CA ASP A 450 2.83 -29.89 -39.11
C ASP A 450 3.01 -31.24 -39.87
N ASN A 451 2.25 -32.28 -39.53
CA ASN A 451 2.37 -33.62 -40.14
C ASN A 451 1.36 -33.92 -41.27
N LEU A 452 0.47 -32.99 -41.61
CA LEU A 452 -0.64 -33.25 -42.54
C LEU A 452 -0.33 -32.80 -43.99
N SER A 453 -0.59 -33.66 -44.98
CA SER A 453 -0.35 -33.35 -46.41
C SER A 453 -1.28 -32.25 -46.92
N GLU A 454 -0.83 -31.41 -47.87
CA GLU A 454 -1.61 -30.28 -48.43
C GLU A 454 -3.03 -30.68 -48.90
N GLN A 455 -3.17 -31.88 -49.46
CA GLN A 455 -4.48 -32.42 -49.89
C GLN A 455 -5.39 -32.73 -48.69
N GLN A 456 -4.84 -33.36 -47.67
CA GLN A 456 -5.56 -33.68 -46.42
C GLN A 456 -5.90 -32.39 -45.64
N GLN A 457 -5.06 -31.36 -45.70
CA GLN A 457 -5.36 -30.04 -45.15
C GLN A 457 -6.55 -29.37 -45.86
N SER A 458 -6.69 -29.53 -47.17
CA SER A 458 -7.86 -29.04 -47.92
C SER A 458 -9.14 -29.77 -47.52
N ASP A 459 -9.14 -31.11 -47.59
CA ASP A 459 -10.30 -31.94 -47.26
C ASP A 459 -10.76 -31.72 -45.80
N LEU A 460 -9.81 -31.58 -44.87
CA LEU A 460 -10.07 -31.29 -43.46
C LEU A 460 -10.55 -29.85 -43.24
N HIS A 461 -10.14 -28.88 -44.05
CA HIS A 461 -10.65 -27.51 -43.97
C HIS A 461 -12.11 -27.42 -44.41
N ASP A 462 -12.48 -28.07 -45.51
CA ASP A 462 -13.87 -28.10 -45.97
C ASP A 462 -14.77 -28.86 -45.00
N ALA A 463 -14.32 -30.02 -44.50
CA ALA A 463 -15.01 -30.76 -43.44
C ALA A 463 -15.16 -29.96 -42.14
N LEU A 464 -14.14 -29.17 -41.75
CA LEU A 464 -14.22 -28.27 -40.60
C LEU A 464 -15.18 -27.09 -40.83
N ASN A 465 -15.28 -26.55 -42.05
CA ASN A 465 -16.24 -25.50 -42.36
C ASN A 465 -17.69 -26.02 -42.31
N GLU A 466 -17.92 -27.24 -42.81
CA GLU A 466 -19.22 -27.92 -42.69
C GLU A 466 -19.57 -28.20 -41.21
N LEU A 467 -18.65 -28.83 -40.45
CA LEU A 467 -18.83 -29.08 -39.02
C LEU A 467 -19.03 -27.80 -38.22
N ARG A 468 -18.29 -26.73 -38.53
CA ARG A 468 -18.41 -25.43 -37.86
C ARG A 468 -19.79 -24.82 -38.07
N SER A 469 -20.31 -24.80 -39.29
CA SER A 469 -21.67 -24.30 -39.54
C SER A 469 -22.74 -25.10 -38.79
N LYS A 470 -22.55 -26.42 -38.65
CA LYS A 470 -23.41 -27.30 -37.86
C LYS A 470 -23.27 -27.05 -36.35
N VAL A 471 -22.07 -26.80 -35.84
CA VAL A 471 -21.81 -26.41 -34.44
C VAL A 471 -22.38 -25.02 -34.11
N ASP A 472 -22.16 -24.03 -34.97
CA ASP A 472 -22.71 -22.68 -34.81
C ASP A 472 -24.25 -22.70 -34.77
N GLY A 473 -24.90 -23.59 -35.56
CA GLY A 473 -26.34 -23.84 -35.51
C GLY A 473 -26.81 -24.52 -34.22
N LEU A 474 -26.10 -25.56 -33.77
CA LEU A 474 -26.39 -26.26 -32.52
C LEU A 474 -26.19 -25.36 -31.29
N GLU A 475 -25.19 -24.47 -31.28
CA GLU A 475 -24.98 -23.49 -30.21
C GLU A 475 -26.11 -22.45 -30.17
N GLN A 476 -26.58 -21.99 -31.33
CA GLN A 476 -27.77 -21.14 -31.42
C GLN A 476 -29.04 -21.86 -30.92
N ARG A 477 -29.19 -23.16 -31.21
CA ARG A 477 -30.31 -23.98 -30.69
C ARG A 477 -30.23 -24.20 -29.18
N ALA A 478 -29.03 -24.40 -28.64
CA ALA A 478 -28.81 -24.50 -27.19
C ALA A 478 -29.20 -23.21 -26.47
N LYS A 479 -28.71 -22.05 -26.94
CA LYS A 479 -29.08 -20.73 -26.41
C LYS A 479 -30.58 -20.43 -26.54
N LEU A 480 -31.22 -20.85 -27.63
CA LEU A 480 -32.67 -20.71 -27.80
C LEU A 480 -33.46 -21.60 -26.82
N ASN A 481 -32.95 -22.80 -26.48
CA ASN A 481 -33.56 -23.66 -25.46
C ASN A 481 -33.37 -23.10 -24.04
N GLU A 482 -32.22 -22.52 -23.71
CA GLU A 482 -31.98 -21.78 -22.47
C GLU A 482 -32.94 -20.59 -22.32
N ILE A 483 -33.11 -19.79 -23.38
CA ILE A 483 -34.07 -18.67 -23.42
C ILE A 483 -35.53 -19.16 -23.27
N LYS A 484 -35.89 -20.30 -23.89
CA LYS A 484 -37.20 -20.95 -23.70
C LYS A 484 -37.41 -21.36 -22.24
N PHE A 485 -36.40 -21.95 -21.60
CA PHE A 485 -36.46 -22.39 -20.21
C PHE A 485 -36.70 -21.20 -19.26
N HIS A 486 -35.87 -20.15 -19.35
CA HIS A 486 -36.06 -18.94 -18.54
C HIS A 486 -37.38 -18.20 -18.81
N TYR A 487 -37.90 -18.26 -20.04
CA TYR A 487 -39.23 -17.73 -20.35
C TYR A 487 -40.35 -18.56 -19.72
N GLN A 488 -40.17 -19.88 -19.59
CA GLN A 488 -41.09 -20.77 -18.89
C GLN A 488 -41.05 -20.52 -17.36
N ASP A 489 -39.86 -20.44 -16.76
CA ASP A 489 -39.69 -20.06 -15.34
C ASP A 489 -40.40 -18.73 -15.02
N TYR A 490 -40.17 -17.71 -15.85
CA TYR A 490 -40.77 -16.39 -15.70
C TYR A 490 -42.30 -16.39 -15.88
N ARG A 491 -42.83 -17.26 -16.74
CA ARG A 491 -44.27 -17.46 -16.92
C ARG A 491 -44.88 -18.10 -15.67
N ASP A 492 -44.24 -19.14 -15.15
CA ASP A 492 -44.78 -19.91 -14.03
C ASP A 492 -44.68 -19.11 -12.72
N LEU A 493 -43.64 -18.28 -12.56
CA LEU A 493 -43.55 -17.26 -11.50
C LEU A 493 -44.62 -16.15 -11.61
N ILE A 494 -45.06 -15.78 -12.83
CA ILE A 494 -46.23 -14.90 -13.02
C ILE A 494 -47.54 -15.62 -12.62
N GLU A 495 -47.67 -16.92 -12.90
CA GLU A 495 -48.82 -17.75 -12.49
C GLU A 495 -48.89 -17.86 -10.95
N GLU A 496 -47.75 -18.06 -10.29
CA GLU A 496 -47.60 -18.09 -8.83
C GLU A 496 -47.92 -16.72 -8.19
N LEU A 497 -47.33 -15.62 -8.67
CA LEU A 497 -47.64 -14.28 -8.16
C LEU A 497 -49.12 -13.91 -8.33
N LYS A 498 -49.75 -14.35 -9.43
CA LYS A 498 -51.19 -14.22 -9.68
C LYS A 498 -52.01 -15.07 -8.71
N ALA A 499 -51.55 -16.25 -8.33
CA ALA A 499 -52.19 -17.08 -7.31
C ALA A 499 -52.07 -16.44 -5.91
N ALA A 500 -50.86 -16.04 -5.51
CA ALA A 500 -50.55 -15.47 -4.20
C ALA A 500 -51.17 -14.09 -3.93
N THR A 501 -51.32 -13.25 -4.97
CA THR A 501 -51.86 -11.88 -4.83
C THR A 501 -53.30 -11.71 -5.34
N HIS A 502 -53.87 -12.73 -5.99
CA HIS A 502 -55.14 -12.70 -6.73
C HIS A 502 -55.28 -11.61 -7.83
N ASN A 503 -54.25 -10.79 -8.06
CA ASN A 503 -54.27 -9.73 -9.06
C ASN A 503 -54.03 -10.29 -10.46
N LYS A 504 -54.81 -9.82 -11.44
CA LYS A 504 -54.65 -10.22 -12.84
C LYS A 504 -53.46 -9.48 -13.46
N PRO A 505 -52.53 -10.17 -14.16
CA PRO A 505 -51.40 -9.51 -14.82
C PRO A 505 -51.87 -8.54 -15.90
N ASN A 506 -51.11 -7.45 -16.07
CA ASN A 506 -51.45 -6.36 -16.98
C ASN A 506 -51.65 -6.84 -18.43
N VAL A 507 -52.66 -6.29 -19.12
CA VAL A 507 -52.97 -6.65 -20.52
C VAL A 507 -51.77 -6.41 -21.46
N ALA A 508 -50.90 -5.46 -21.12
CA ALA A 508 -49.65 -5.22 -21.83
C ALA A 508 -48.64 -6.38 -21.70
N THR A 509 -48.43 -6.95 -20.51
CA THR A 509 -47.47 -8.05 -20.31
C THR A 509 -47.96 -9.34 -20.99
N LEU A 510 -49.27 -9.63 -20.91
CA LEU A 510 -49.89 -10.73 -21.64
C LEU A 510 -49.76 -10.61 -23.17
N ARG A 511 -49.80 -9.39 -23.72
CA ARG A 511 -49.56 -9.13 -25.15
C ARG A 511 -48.09 -9.28 -25.54
N LEU A 512 -47.16 -8.90 -24.66
CA LEU A 512 -45.72 -9.07 -24.88
C LEU A 512 -45.31 -10.54 -24.83
N GLY A 513 -45.82 -11.33 -23.86
CA GLY A 513 -45.58 -12.77 -23.79
C GLY A 513 -46.03 -13.50 -25.07
N LYS A 514 -47.27 -13.25 -25.53
CA LYS A 514 -47.78 -13.81 -26.81
C LYS A 514 -47.02 -13.33 -28.06
N ARG A 515 -46.19 -12.29 -27.97
CA ARG A 515 -45.28 -11.87 -29.04
C ARG A 515 -43.92 -12.56 -28.93
N LEU A 516 -43.37 -12.71 -27.73
CA LEU A 516 -42.16 -13.49 -27.45
C LEU A 516 -42.33 -14.95 -27.86
N GLU A 517 -43.42 -15.59 -27.44
CA GLU A 517 -43.79 -16.96 -27.81
C GLU A 517 -43.80 -17.17 -29.33
N LYS A 518 -44.35 -16.22 -30.09
CA LYS A 518 -44.33 -16.25 -31.56
C LYS A 518 -42.94 -16.04 -32.16
N MET A 519 -42.13 -15.13 -31.61
CA MET A 519 -40.76 -14.91 -32.09
C MET A 519 -39.89 -16.15 -31.84
N LEU A 520 -40.00 -16.76 -30.65
CA LEU A 520 -39.32 -18.03 -30.35
C LEU A 520 -39.75 -19.13 -31.32
N GLN A 521 -41.04 -19.28 -31.62
CA GLN A 521 -41.54 -20.25 -32.62
C GLN A 521 -41.12 -19.95 -34.06
N THR A 522 -40.81 -18.69 -34.41
CA THR A 522 -40.25 -18.34 -35.73
C THR A 522 -38.77 -18.74 -35.78
N ILE A 523 -37.97 -18.35 -34.79
CA ILE A 523 -36.54 -18.68 -34.76
C ILE A 523 -36.32 -20.19 -34.66
N ASP A 524 -37.18 -20.92 -33.91
CA ASP A 524 -37.18 -22.39 -33.87
C ASP A 524 -37.27 -22.99 -35.28
N LYS A 525 -38.16 -22.46 -36.12
CA LYS A 525 -38.40 -22.91 -37.50
C LYS A 525 -37.30 -22.48 -38.46
N GLU A 526 -36.65 -21.34 -38.21
CA GLU A 526 -35.52 -20.87 -39.00
C GLU A 526 -34.29 -21.77 -38.73
N LEU A 527 -34.01 -22.11 -37.46
CA LEU A 527 -33.00 -23.12 -37.09
C LEU A 527 -33.35 -24.51 -37.65
N ASP A 528 -34.60 -24.95 -37.49
CA ASP A 528 -35.11 -26.21 -38.07
C ASP A 528 -35.05 -26.23 -39.62
N SER A 529 -34.96 -25.08 -40.29
CA SER A 529 -34.78 -25.00 -41.74
C SER A 529 -33.32 -24.99 -42.15
N LEU A 530 -32.46 -24.30 -41.38
CA LEU A 530 -31.01 -24.31 -41.58
C LEU A 530 -30.47 -25.74 -41.48
N GLU A 531 -30.80 -26.46 -40.40
CA GLU A 531 -30.46 -27.88 -40.18
C GLU A 531 -30.97 -28.85 -41.26
N LYS A 532 -31.96 -28.45 -42.07
CA LYS A 532 -32.53 -29.27 -43.16
C LYS A 532 -32.11 -28.79 -44.55
N SER A 533 -31.31 -27.72 -44.63
CA SER A 533 -30.78 -27.14 -45.86
C SER A 533 -29.28 -27.36 -46.04
N SER A 534 -28.64 -28.07 -45.10
CA SER A 534 -27.20 -28.37 -45.00
C SER A 534 -26.93 -29.87 -44.85
#